data_AF-A0A958A188-F1
#
_entry.id   AF-A0A958A188-F1
#
_cell.length_a   1.000
_cell.length_b   1.000
_cell.length_c   1.000
_cell.angle_alpha   90.00
_cell.angle_beta   90.00
_cell.angle_gamma   90.00
#
_symmetry.space_group_name_H-M   'P 1'
#
loop_
_entity.id
_entity.type
_entity.pdbx_description
1 polymer ?
#
loop_
_entity_poly.entity_id
_entity_poly.type
_entity_poly.pdbx_seq_one_letter_code
_entity_poly.pdbx_strand_id
1 'polypeptide(L)'
;MKTLKRWLKWGWLVIWVVMPLVAPQSMRAQGGSPPDPPEARPDDIKFEHLTIDDGLPNNFTSFVLQDDRGFIWVGTKEGLSKYDGSEFTVYTHDPNDPNSLSRNFVQWIDQDSRATLWVSSWGGGLNQYDPVNDNFIHYHHNERNPDSLAHDDTWAVFEDSQGRYWVSTIGGGLDQFDPGTETFTHFGSDNDNPNSLVSDWVVDIDVDSTGVVWVASAAGVSAYNFGWAPPMG
;
A
#
# COMPACT_ATOMS: atom_id res chain seq x y z
N MET A 1 19.57 14.91 -6.85
CA MET A 1 18.38 15.72 -6.47
C MET A 1 17.22 15.31 -7.36
N LYS A 2 16.51 14.24 -7.00
CA LYS A 2 15.31 13.78 -7.69
C LYS A 2 14.17 13.74 -6.66
N THR A 3 13.30 14.74 -6.82
CA THR A 3 11.88 14.86 -6.46
C THR A 3 11.26 13.84 -5.51
N LEU A 4 10.96 14.34 -4.31
CA LEU A 4 9.93 13.89 -3.37
C LEU A 4 8.55 13.89 -4.07
N LYS A 5 7.95 12.71 -4.23
CA LYS A 5 6.51 12.46 -4.42
C LYS A 5 6.24 11.33 -3.41
N ARG A 6 5.31 11.36 -2.46
CA ARG A 6 4.02 12.03 -2.37
C ARG A 6 3.52 11.76 -0.93
N TRP A 7 3.45 12.79 -0.09
CA TRP A 7 2.67 12.77 1.15
C TRP A 7 1.78 14.01 1.12
N LEU A 8 0.48 13.81 0.90
CA LEU A 8 -0.55 14.80 1.21
C LEU A 8 -1.52 14.12 2.19
N LYS A 9 -1.13 14.13 3.47
CA LYS A 9 -2.12 14.17 4.55
C LYS A 9 -2.56 15.63 4.63
N TRP A 10 -3.76 15.91 4.11
CA TRP A 10 -4.56 17.13 4.28
C TRP A 10 -3.78 18.45 4.37
N GLY A 11 -3.41 18.98 3.21
CA GLY A 11 -2.98 20.37 3.04
C GLY A 11 -3.88 21.03 1.99
N TRP A 12 -4.40 22.21 2.29
CA TRP A 12 -5.43 22.90 1.53
C TRP A 12 -5.05 23.13 0.05
N LEU A 13 -6.02 22.91 -0.84
CA LEU A 13 -5.92 23.14 -2.28
C LEU A 13 -5.91 24.66 -2.57
N VAL A 14 -4.81 25.19 -3.12
CA VAL A 14 -4.79 26.53 -3.74
C VAL A 14 -4.86 26.36 -5.25
N ILE A 15 -6.01 26.69 -5.84
CA ILE A 15 -6.20 26.74 -7.29
C ILE A 15 -5.66 28.08 -7.81
N TRP A 16 -4.72 28.05 -8.75
CA TRP A 16 -4.33 29.22 -9.54
C TRP A 16 -5.31 29.41 -10.69
N VAL A 17 -6.11 30.49 -10.66
CA VAL A 17 -6.78 31.00 -11.86
C VAL A 17 -5.99 32.21 -12.34
N VAL A 18 -5.43 32.12 -13.54
CA VAL A 18 -4.83 33.26 -14.25
C VAL A 18 -5.99 34.12 -14.78
N MET A 19 -6.17 35.32 -14.20
CA MET A 19 -7.03 36.37 -14.78
C MET A 19 -6.18 37.48 -15.40
N PRO A 20 -6.64 38.11 -16.50
CA PRO A 20 -5.89 39.15 -17.19
C PRO A 20 -5.84 40.45 -16.37
N LEU A 21 -4.69 41.11 -16.46
CA LEU A 21 -4.32 42.31 -15.71
C LEU A 21 -5.23 43.50 -16.08
N VAL A 22 -6.16 43.85 -15.19
CA VAL A 22 -6.77 45.19 -15.15
C VAL A 22 -6.58 45.70 -13.72
N ALA A 23 -5.74 46.71 -13.55
CA ALA A 23 -5.53 47.32 -12.24
C ALA A 23 -6.65 48.32 -11.93
N PRO A 24 -7.32 48.22 -10.77
CA PRO A 24 -8.03 49.35 -10.20
C PRO A 24 -7.30 49.91 -8.96
N GLN A 25 -7.61 51.17 -8.71
CA GLN A 25 -6.97 52.09 -7.77
C GLN A 25 -6.90 51.58 -6.32
N SER A 26 -5.91 52.12 -5.61
CA SER A 26 -5.59 51.86 -4.20
C SER A 26 -6.80 52.01 -3.27
N MET A 27 -7.39 50.89 -2.85
CA MET A 27 -8.15 50.81 -1.61
C MET A 27 -7.22 50.39 -0.48
N ARG A 28 -7.23 51.16 0.62
CA ARG A 28 -6.57 50.79 1.88
C ARG A 28 -7.03 49.39 2.29
N ALA A 29 -6.10 48.45 2.35
CA ALA A 29 -6.34 47.13 2.93
C ALA A 29 -6.74 47.30 4.40
N GLN A 30 -8.00 47.00 4.72
CA GLN A 30 -8.34 46.64 6.09
C GLN A 30 -7.75 45.25 6.32
N GLY A 31 -6.86 45.14 7.31
CA GLY A 31 -6.28 43.88 7.74
C GLY A 31 -7.34 42.97 8.32
N GLY A 32 -7.89 42.09 7.49
CA GLY A 32 -8.64 40.92 7.88
C GLY A 32 -8.16 39.76 7.02
N SER A 33 -7.86 38.62 7.64
CA SER A 33 -7.63 37.38 6.90
C SER A 33 -8.81 37.13 5.96
N PRO A 34 -8.61 36.58 4.75
CA PRO A 34 -9.73 36.15 3.92
C PRO A 34 -10.64 35.22 4.74
N PRO A 35 -11.97 35.32 4.58
CA PRO A 35 -12.89 34.43 5.30
C PRO A 35 -12.54 32.98 4.96
N ASP A 36 -12.58 32.12 5.96
CA ASP A 36 -12.43 30.68 5.76
C ASP A 36 -13.47 30.22 4.71
N PRO A 37 -13.09 29.32 3.78
CA PRO A 37 -14.06 28.72 2.86
C PRO A 37 -15.21 28.13 3.66
N PRO A 38 -16.45 28.22 3.15
CA PRO A 38 -17.61 27.70 3.86
C PRO A 38 -17.36 26.24 4.22
N GLU A 39 -17.37 25.95 5.52
CA GLU A 39 -17.27 24.59 6.05
C GLU A 39 -18.37 23.76 5.40
N ALA A 40 -17.98 22.67 4.72
CA ALA A 40 -18.93 21.78 4.07
C ALA A 40 -19.89 21.25 5.15
N ARG A 41 -21.19 21.50 4.99
CA ARG A 41 -22.18 20.98 5.93
C ARG A 41 -22.34 19.48 5.67
N PRO A 42 -22.58 18.65 6.70
CA PRO A 42 -22.81 17.22 6.50
C PRO A 42 -23.89 16.93 5.43
N ASP A 43 -24.91 17.77 5.33
CA ASP A 43 -26.02 17.61 4.38
C ASP A 43 -25.63 17.82 2.90
N ASP A 44 -24.50 18.51 2.65
CA ASP A 44 -23.98 18.80 1.30
C ASP A 44 -23.12 17.65 0.75
N ILE A 45 -22.75 16.69 1.59
CA ILE A 45 -21.96 15.52 1.18
C ILE A 45 -22.92 14.47 0.62
N LYS A 46 -22.71 14.10 -0.65
CA LYS A 46 -23.42 13.00 -1.31
C LYS A 46 -22.45 11.87 -1.58
N PHE A 47 -22.89 10.64 -1.38
CA PHE A 47 -22.12 9.43 -1.66
C PHE A 47 -22.79 8.67 -2.78
N GLU A 48 -21.96 8.15 -3.68
CA GLU A 48 -22.34 7.09 -4.60
C GLU A 48 -21.99 5.74 -3.97
N HIS A 49 -22.78 4.72 -4.28
CA HIS A 49 -22.63 3.39 -3.72
C HIS A 49 -22.29 2.42 -4.84
N LEU A 50 -21.13 1.76 -4.70
CA LEU A 50 -20.72 0.65 -5.55
C LEU A 50 -20.68 -0.60 -4.67
N THR A 51 -21.54 -1.56 -4.96
CA THR A 51 -21.83 -2.73 -4.12
C THR A 51 -21.79 -4.01 -4.96
N ILE A 52 -22.19 -5.15 -4.35
CA ILE A 52 -22.40 -6.39 -5.10
C ILE A 52 -23.42 -6.26 -6.25
N ASP A 53 -24.39 -5.34 -6.14
CA ASP A 53 -25.38 -5.12 -7.20
C ASP A 53 -24.75 -4.43 -8.43
N ASP A 54 -23.57 -3.83 -8.26
CA ASP A 54 -22.82 -3.10 -9.29
C ASP A 54 -21.64 -3.93 -9.84
N GLY A 55 -21.42 -5.15 -9.34
CA GLY A 55 -20.41 -6.09 -9.83
C GLY A 55 -19.24 -6.37 -8.90
N LEU A 56 -19.20 -5.77 -7.71
CA LEU A 56 -18.20 -6.11 -6.68
C LEU A 56 -18.44 -7.54 -6.16
N PRO A 57 -17.42 -8.38 -5.92
CA PRO A 57 -17.63 -9.76 -5.47
C PRO A 57 -18.06 -9.86 -4.00
N ASN A 58 -17.77 -8.84 -3.18
CA ASN A 58 -18.12 -8.82 -1.76
C ASN A 58 -18.19 -7.39 -1.23
N ASN A 59 -19.19 -7.09 -0.39
CA ASN A 59 -19.35 -5.77 0.24
C ASN A 59 -18.33 -5.49 1.37
N PHE A 60 -17.65 -6.51 1.88
CA PHE A 60 -16.54 -6.36 2.82
C PHE A 60 -15.26 -6.09 2.03
N THR A 61 -14.92 -4.80 1.94
CA THR A 61 -13.70 -4.31 1.30
C THR A 61 -12.60 -4.15 2.35
N SER A 62 -11.43 -4.71 2.06
CA SER A 62 -10.24 -4.64 2.94
C SER A 62 -9.34 -3.46 2.57
N PHE A 63 -9.24 -3.14 1.27
CA PHE A 63 -8.33 -2.12 0.77
C PHE A 63 -8.84 -1.48 -0.52
N VAL A 64 -8.45 -0.22 -0.76
CA VAL A 64 -8.73 0.52 -2.00
C VAL A 64 -7.49 1.28 -2.43
N LEU A 65 -7.08 1.11 -3.70
CA LEU A 65 -5.94 1.81 -4.31
C LEU A 65 -6.35 2.37 -5.68
N GLN A 66 -5.89 3.57 -6.02
CA GLN A 66 -5.93 4.05 -7.42
C GLN A 66 -4.56 3.85 -8.05
N ASP A 67 -4.48 3.13 -9.17
CA ASP A 67 -3.25 2.98 -9.92
C ASP A 67 -2.92 4.22 -10.78
N ASP A 68 -1.70 4.28 -11.29
CA ASP A 68 -1.19 5.36 -12.14
C ASP A 68 -1.92 5.54 -13.47
N ARG A 69 -2.68 4.53 -13.91
CA ARG A 69 -3.55 4.57 -15.10
C ARG A 69 -4.96 5.05 -14.77
N GLY A 70 -5.29 5.20 -13.49
CA GLY A 70 -6.56 5.72 -13.00
C GLY A 70 -7.58 4.65 -12.61
N PHE A 71 -7.25 3.35 -12.74
CA PHE A 71 -8.13 2.28 -12.29
C PHE A 71 -8.21 2.26 -10.77
N ILE A 72 -9.40 1.97 -10.24
CA ILE A 72 -9.58 1.73 -8.81
C ILE A 72 -9.51 0.22 -8.55
N TRP A 73 -8.56 -0.19 -7.74
CA TRP A 73 -8.38 -1.55 -7.28
C TRP A 73 -8.98 -1.71 -5.89
N VAL A 74 -9.82 -2.74 -5.73
CA VAL A 74 -10.54 -3.01 -4.49
C VAL A 74 -10.23 -4.44 -4.04
N GLY A 75 -9.63 -4.56 -2.86
CA GLY A 75 -9.41 -5.84 -2.19
C GLY A 75 -10.65 -6.24 -1.42
N THR A 76 -11.04 -7.51 -1.53
CA THR A 76 -12.20 -8.06 -0.80
C THR A 76 -11.89 -9.43 -0.21
N LYS A 77 -12.83 -9.98 0.56
CA LYS A 77 -12.75 -11.38 1.03
C LYS A 77 -12.93 -12.42 -0.08
N GLU A 78 -13.55 -12.04 -1.20
CA GLU A 78 -13.93 -12.97 -2.28
C GLU A 78 -13.27 -12.60 -3.61
N GLY A 79 -12.13 -11.92 -3.59
CA GLY A 79 -11.33 -11.59 -4.76
C GLY A 79 -10.84 -10.15 -4.81
N LEU A 80 -10.08 -9.86 -5.87
CA LEU A 80 -9.60 -8.55 -6.25
C LEU A 80 -10.52 -7.98 -7.34
N SER A 81 -10.87 -6.70 -7.27
CA SER A 81 -11.66 -6.03 -8.31
C SER A 81 -10.92 -4.83 -8.88
N LYS A 82 -11.00 -4.67 -10.19
CA LYS A 82 -10.49 -3.51 -10.93
C LYS A 82 -11.67 -2.76 -11.53
N TYR A 83 -11.81 -1.50 -11.18
CA TYR A 83 -12.88 -0.63 -11.65
C TYR A 83 -12.33 0.41 -12.61
N ASP A 84 -12.96 0.54 -13.77
CA ASP A 84 -12.55 1.45 -14.85
C ASP A 84 -13.30 2.79 -14.85
N GLY A 85 -14.18 3.02 -13.88
CA GLY A 85 -15.09 4.16 -13.85
C GLY A 85 -16.51 3.82 -14.31
N SER A 86 -16.74 2.60 -14.78
CA SER A 86 -18.05 2.11 -15.20
C SER A 86 -18.34 0.68 -14.72
N GLU A 87 -17.41 -0.25 -14.89
CA GLU A 87 -17.61 -1.68 -14.62
C GLU A 87 -16.46 -2.25 -13.77
N PHE A 88 -16.76 -3.31 -13.01
CA PHE A 88 -15.77 -4.10 -12.29
C PHE A 88 -15.31 -5.30 -13.14
N THR A 89 -14.00 -5.44 -13.29
CA THR A 89 -13.36 -6.71 -13.65
C THR A 89 -12.94 -7.41 -12.36
N VAL A 90 -13.37 -8.66 -12.18
CA VAL A 90 -13.14 -9.43 -10.94
C VAL A 90 -12.13 -10.54 -11.18
N TYR A 91 -11.12 -10.61 -10.32
CA TYR A 91 -10.09 -11.64 -10.30
C TYR A 91 -10.25 -12.51 -9.05
N THR A 92 -10.44 -13.81 -9.26
CA THR A 92 -10.60 -14.81 -8.21
C THR A 92 -9.63 -15.96 -8.39
N HIS A 93 -9.43 -16.73 -7.33
CA HIS A 93 -8.72 -17.99 -7.37
C HIS A 93 -9.50 -19.05 -8.16
N ASP A 94 -8.84 -19.62 -9.17
CA ASP A 94 -9.27 -20.83 -9.86
C ASP A 94 -8.20 -21.92 -9.66
N PRO A 95 -8.53 -23.04 -8.99
CA PRO A 95 -7.58 -24.13 -8.76
C PRO A 95 -7.09 -24.82 -10.04
N ASN A 96 -7.73 -24.57 -11.19
CA ASN A 96 -7.33 -25.11 -12.49
C ASN A 96 -6.51 -24.13 -13.33
N ASP A 97 -6.40 -22.87 -12.89
CA ASP A 97 -5.62 -21.84 -13.56
C ASP A 97 -4.49 -21.34 -12.64
N PRO A 98 -3.23 -21.77 -12.87
CA PRO A 98 -2.09 -21.32 -12.07
C PRO A 98 -1.76 -19.84 -12.25
N ASN A 99 -2.38 -19.16 -13.22
CA ASN A 99 -2.22 -17.73 -13.50
C ASN A 99 -3.31 -16.86 -12.86
N SER A 100 -4.32 -17.48 -12.23
CA SER A 100 -5.37 -16.81 -11.47
C SER A 100 -4.85 -16.37 -10.10
N LEU A 101 -5.58 -15.51 -9.38
CA LEU A 101 -5.20 -15.06 -8.05
C LEU A 101 -4.93 -16.25 -7.10
N SER A 102 -3.85 -16.21 -6.31
CA SER A 102 -3.48 -17.35 -5.46
C SER A 102 -4.54 -17.70 -4.40
N ARG A 103 -5.20 -16.68 -3.84
CA ARG A 103 -6.31 -16.78 -2.88
C ARG A 103 -7.24 -15.57 -2.98
N ASN A 104 -8.53 -15.80 -2.71
CA ASN A 104 -9.56 -14.77 -2.80
C ASN A 104 -9.46 -13.67 -1.73
N PHE A 105 -8.95 -13.99 -0.53
CA PHE A 105 -8.96 -13.03 0.55
C PHE A 105 -7.76 -12.07 0.41
N VAL A 106 -8.01 -10.95 -0.27
CA VAL A 106 -7.06 -9.87 -0.48
C VAL A 106 -7.04 -8.97 0.76
N GLN A 107 -5.86 -8.65 1.25
CA GLN A 107 -5.66 -7.84 2.46
C GLN A 107 -5.13 -6.44 2.14
N TRP A 108 -4.24 -6.35 1.16
CA TRP A 108 -3.57 -5.12 0.80
C TRP A 108 -3.21 -5.11 -0.67
N ILE A 109 -3.13 -3.90 -1.22
CA ILE A 109 -2.77 -3.65 -2.61
C ILE A 109 -1.82 -2.47 -2.61
N ASP A 110 -0.67 -2.60 -3.26
CA ASP A 110 0.24 -1.48 -3.49
C ASP A 110 0.68 -1.42 -4.95
N GLN A 111 1.06 -0.23 -5.41
CA GLN A 111 1.67 -0.04 -6.72
C GLN A 111 3.05 0.56 -6.56
N ASP A 112 4.04 -0.12 -7.11
CA ASP A 112 5.43 0.30 -7.02
C ASP A 112 5.80 1.41 -8.01
N SER A 113 7.02 1.94 -7.90
CA SER A 113 7.54 3.00 -8.75
C SER A 113 7.67 2.63 -10.24
N ARG A 114 7.53 1.34 -10.57
CA ARG A 114 7.55 0.77 -11.92
C ARG A 114 6.15 0.46 -12.45
N ALA A 115 5.12 0.89 -11.72
CA ALA A 115 3.70 0.63 -12.01
C ALA A 115 3.27 -0.84 -11.86
N THR A 116 4.08 -1.68 -11.22
CA THR A 116 3.70 -3.05 -10.89
C THR A 116 2.74 -3.04 -9.71
N LEU A 117 1.65 -3.80 -9.83
CA LEU A 117 0.68 -3.95 -8.75
C LEU A 117 0.99 -5.20 -7.95
N TRP A 118 1.10 -5.03 -6.63
CA TRP A 118 1.37 -6.08 -5.66
C TRP A 118 0.14 -6.30 -4.79
N VAL A 119 -0.21 -7.56 -4.54
CA VAL A 119 -1.45 -7.95 -3.85
C VAL A 119 -1.12 -8.96 -2.76
N SER A 120 -1.27 -8.55 -1.51
CA SER A 120 -1.12 -9.41 -0.33
C SER A 120 -2.41 -10.16 -0.06
N SER A 121 -2.30 -11.45 0.25
CA SER A 121 -3.44 -12.33 0.49
C SER A 121 -3.29 -13.14 1.78
N TRP A 122 -4.42 -13.46 2.41
CA TRP A 122 -4.48 -14.38 3.54
C TRP A 122 -4.37 -15.82 3.02
N GLY A 123 -3.31 -16.53 3.43
CA GLY A 123 -3.05 -17.94 3.09
C GLY A 123 -2.67 -18.18 1.63
N GLY A 124 -2.28 -17.12 0.91
CA GLY A 124 -1.95 -17.17 -0.52
C GLY A 124 -0.65 -16.46 -0.88
N GLY A 125 0.10 -15.97 0.12
CA GLY A 125 1.34 -15.26 -0.10
C GLY A 125 1.14 -13.93 -0.82
N LEU A 126 2.20 -13.52 -1.52
CA LEU A 126 2.26 -12.28 -2.28
C LEU A 126 2.00 -12.56 -3.77
N ASN A 127 1.11 -11.78 -4.38
CA ASN A 127 0.84 -11.86 -5.81
C ASN A 127 1.38 -10.61 -6.50
N GLN A 128 2.00 -10.78 -7.66
CA GLN A 128 2.37 -9.70 -8.57
C GLN A 128 1.46 -9.78 -9.80
N TYR A 129 0.72 -8.71 -10.09
CA TYR A 129 -0.14 -8.65 -11.26
C TYR A 129 0.65 -8.19 -12.50
N ASP A 130 0.58 -8.98 -13.56
CA ASP A 130 1.13 -8.65 -14.87
C ASP A 130 -0.01 -8.12 -15.78
N PRO A 131 -0.05 -6.80 -16.04
CA PRO A 131 -1.08 -6.21 -16.87
C PRO A 131 -0.95 -6.53 -18.36
N VAL A 132 0.18 -7.08 -18.82
CA VAL A 132 0.39 -7.43 -20.24
C VAL A 132 -0.33 -8.72 -20.58
N ASN A 133 -0.22 -9.71 -19.71
CA ASN A 133 -0.84 -11.03 -19.89
C ASN A 133 -2.14 -11.19 -19.10
N ASP A 134 -2.51 -10.20 -18.27
CA ASP A 134 -3.68 -10.21 -17.39
C ASP A 134 -3.68 -11.42 -16.44
N ASN A 135 -2.54 -11.67 -15.80
CA ASN A 135 -2.34 -12.80 -14.89
C ASN A 135 -1.54 -12.41 -13.63
N PHE A 136 -1.34 -13.40 -12.76
CA PHE A 136 -0.62 -13.26 -11.50
C PHE A 136 0.61 -14.18 -11.42
N ILE A 137 1.69 -13.64 -10.88
CA ILE A 137 2.87 -14.38 -10.43
C ILE A 137 2.79 -14.49 -8.91
N HIS A 138 3.04 -15.69 -8.38
CA HIS A 138 2.85 -16.00 -6.96
C HIS A 138 4.17 -16.24 -6.24
N TYR A 139 4.32 -15.61 -5.08
CA TYR A 139 5.41 -15.85 -4.14
C TYR A 139 4.84 -16.47 -2.87
N HIS A 140 5.24 -17.71 -2.61
CA HIS A 140 4.74 -18.53 -1.51
C HIS A 140 5.83 -18.92 -0.53
N HIS A 141 5.41 -19.29 0.68
CA HIS A 141 6.27 -19.98 1.62
C HIS A 141 6.62 -21.39 1.13
N ASN A 142 7.88 -21.76 1.27
CA ASN A 142 8.37 -23.10 0.98
C ASN A 142 9.39 -23.52 2.04
N GLU A 143 9.01 -24.47 2.91
CA GLU A 143 9.86 -25.03 3.98
C GLU A 143 11.22 -25.55 3.50
N ARG A 144 11.36 -25.87 2.21
CA ARG A 144 12.61 -26.39 1.62
C ARG A 144 13.45 -25.32 0.94
N ASN A 145 12.95 -24.09 0.86
CA ASN A 145 13.65 -22.96 0.26
C ASN A 145 13.69 -21.80 1.27
N PRO A 146 14.83 -21.60 1.98
CA PRO A 146 14.97 -20.49 2.92
C PRO A 146 14.98 -19.11 2.24
N ASP A 147 15.06 -19.05 0.91
CA ASP A 147 14.99 -17.80 0.15
C ASP A 147 13.57 -17.51 -0.37
N SER A 148 12.58 -18.35 -0.01
CA SER A 148 11.14 -18.13 -0.31
C SER A 148 10.47 -17.29 0.78
N LEU A 149 9.22 -16.89 0.62
CA LEU A 149 8.50 -16.06 1.60
C LEU A 149 8.47 -16.70 3.01
N ALA A 150 8.55 -15.92 4.08
CA ALA A 150 8.56 -16.48 5.45
C ALA A 150 7.22 -17.12 5.82
N HIS A 151 6.10 -16.58 5.32
CA HIS A 151 4.76 -17.06 5.63
C HIS A 151 3.74 -16.64 4.56
N ASP A 152 2.74 -17.49 4.28
CA ASP A 152 1.72 -17.22 3.25
C ASP A 152 0.62 -16.24 3.69
N ASP A 153 0.51 -15.94 5.00
CA ASP A 153 -0.40 -14.90 5.50
C ASP A 153 0.28 -13.53 5.39
N THR A 154 0.31 -12.96 4.19
CA THR A 154 0.87 -11.62 3.96
C THR A 154 -0.15 -10.53 4.31
N TRP A 155 0.33 -9.43 4.89
CA TRP A 155 -0.53 -8.35 5.33
C TRP A 155 -0.37 -7.07 4.51
N ALA A 156 0.84 -6.54 4.37
CA ALA A 156 1.13 -5.34 3.59
C ALA A 156 2.43 -5.52 2.80
N VAL A 157 2.58 -4.73 1.74
CA VAL A 157 3.77 -4.67 0.91
C VAL A 157 4.05 -3.21 0.55
N PHE A 158 5.32 -2.82 0.54
CA PHE A 158 5.75 -1.51 0.01
C PHE A 158 7.17 -1.56 -0.57
N GLU A 159 7.46 -0.64 -1.48
CA GLU A 159 8.80 -0.45 -2.06
C GLU A 159 9.61 0.59 -1.28
N ASP A 160 10.85 0.28 -0.92
CA ASP A 160 11.77 1.22 -0.30
C ASP A 160 12.52 2.09 -1.34
N SER A 161 13.21 3.13 -0.86
CA SER A 161 13.96 4.06 -1.73
C SER A 161 15.11 3.42 -2.54
N GLN A 162 15.47 2.18 -2.25
CA GLN A 162 16.50 1.41 -2.96
C GLN A 162 15.88 0.40 -3.93
N GLY A 163 14.54 0.36 -4.06
CA GLY A 163 13.83 -0.55 -4.97
C GLY A 163 13.65 -1.96 -4.44
N ARG A 164 13.86 -2.18 -3.13
CA ARG A 164 13.54 -3.45 -2.46
C ARG A 164 12.12 -3.39 -1.92
N TYR A 165 11.50 -4.55 -1.80
CA TYR A 165 10.16 -4.64 -1.25
C TYR A 165 10.20 -5.17 0.16
N TRP A 166 9.30 -4.67 0.99
CA TRP A 166 9.12 -5.09 2.36
C TRP A 166 7.72 -5.64 2.50
N VAL A 167 7.62 -6.88 2.99
CA VAL A 167 6.36 -7.63 3.08
C VAL A 167 6.14 -7.99 4.54
N SER A 168 5.09 -7.47 5.16
CA SER A 168 4.69 -7.94 6.48
C SER A 168 3.92 -9.24 6.37
N THR A 169 4.13 -10.10 7.35
CA THR A 169 3.37 -11.34 7.48
C THR A 169 2.75 -11.44 8.88
N ILE A 170 1.66 -12.19 8.96
CA ILE A 170 1.11 -12.67 10.22
C ILE A 170 1.73 -14.04 10.50
N GLY A 171 2.70 -14.08 11.41
CA GLY A 171 3.32 -15.31 11.91
C GLY A 171 4.74 -15.57 11.41
N GLY A 172 5.20 -14.89 10.37
CA GLY A 172 6.58 -14.99 9.84
C GLY A 172 7.44 -13.73 10.07
N GLY A 173 6.89 -12.68 10.67
CA GLY A 173 7.58 -11.40 10.83
C GLY A 173 7.59 -10.57 9.55
N LEU A 174 8.75 -10.01 9.23
CA LEU A 174 8.95 -9.09 8.12
C LEU A 174 9.91 -9.70 7.09
N ASP A 175 9.54 -9.62 5.82
CA ASP A 175 10.32 -10.08 4.69
C ASP A 175 10.86 -8.92 3.88
N GLN A 176 12.12 -8.98 3.47
CA GLN A 176 12.68 -8.11 2.43
C GLN A 176 12.85 -8.92 1.14
N PHE A 177 12.21 -8.48 0.07
CA PHE A 177 12.29 -9.10 -1.25
C PHE A 177 13.19 -8.30 -2.19
N ASP A 178 14.18 -8.97 -2.76
CA ASP A 178 15.02 -8.45 -3.83
C ASP A 178 14.47 -8.95 -5.20
N PRO A 179 13.92 -8.04 -6.03
CA PRO A 179 13.36 -8.42 -7.33
C PRO A 179 14.43 -8.80 -8.37
N GLY A 180 15.71 -8.47 -8.14
CA GLY A 180 16.80 -8.81 -9.05
C GLY A 180 17.29 -10.24 -8.90
N THR A 181 17.20 -10.80 -7.69
CA THR A 181 17.57 -12.19 -7.38
C THR A 181 16.35 -13.07 -7.12
N GLU A 182 15.16 -12.49 -6.96
CA GLU A 182 13.92 -13.15 -6.57
C GLU A 182 14.02 -13.91 -5.24
N THR A 183 14.73 -13.31 -4.27
CA THR A 183 14.98 -13.93 -2.95
C THR A 183 14.41 -13.09 -1.82
N PHE A 184 13.92 -13.78 -0.78
CA PHE A 184 13.42 -13.18 0.45
C PHE A 184 14.46 -13.29 1.57
N THR A 185 14.62 -12.22 2.35
CA THR A 185 15.40 -12.20 3.59
C THR A 185 14.46 -11.96 4.77
N HIS A 186 14.54 -12.86 5.77
CA HIS A 186 13.61 -12.91 6.89
C HIS A 186 14.10 -12.10 8.09
N PHE A 187 13.19 -11.31 8.67
CA PHE A 187 13.38 -10.60 9.93
C PHE A 187 12.25 -11.00 10.89
N GLY A 188 12.57 -11.91 11.81
CA GLY A 188 11.64 -12.39 12.82
C GLY A 188 11.94 -11.88 14.22
N SER A 189 11.14 -12.34 15.19
CA SER A 189 11.34 -12.16 16.61
C SER A 189 12.25 -13.26 17.16
N ASP A 190 13.15 -12.88 18.06
CA ASP A 190 14.11 -13.77 18.69
C ASP A 190 14.30 -13.34 20.15
N ASN A 191 13.87 -14.21 21.07
CA ASN A 191 13.92 -13.94 22.51
C ASN A 191 15.35 -13.75 23.04
N ASP A 192 16.36 -14.26 22.32
CA ASP A 192 17.77 -14.15 22.69
C ASP A 192 18.45 -12.94 22.01
N ASN A 193 17.78 -12.27 21.07
CA ASN A 193 18.32 -11.12 20.34
C ASN A 193 17.43 -9.86 20.53
N PRO A 194 17.82 -8.92 21.41
CA PRO A 194 17.04 -7.70 21.65
C PRO A 194 16.95 -6.75 20.45
N ASN A 195 17.71 -6.98 19.38
CA ASN A 195 17.65 -6.21 18.14
C ASN A 195 16.72 -6.83 17.07
N SER A 196 16.03 -7.93 17.39
CA SER A 196 15.04 -8.56 16.51
C SER A 196 13.70 -7.80 16.53
N LEU A 197 12.72 -8.29 15.76
CA LEU A 197 11.34 -7.83 15.93
C LEU A 197 10.82 -8.17 17.33
N VAL A 198 9.89 -7.36 17.84
CA VAL A 198 9.20 -7.64 19.11
C VAL A 198 8.09 -8.68 18.97
N SER A 199 7.62 -8.94 17.74
CA SER A 199 6.65 -10.00 17.42
C SER A 199 6.63 -10.28 15.93
N ASP A 200 6.40 -11.56 15.57
CA ASP A 200 6.22 -12.02 14.18
C ASP A 200 4.82 -11.76 13.61
N TRP A 201 3.92 -11.16 14.39
CA TRP A 201 2.61 -10.76 13.92
C TRP A 201 2.64 -9.29 13.53
N VAL A 202 3.11 -9.01 12.31
CA VAL A 202 3.25 -7.64 11.78
C VAL A 202 1.95 -7.22 11.07
N VAL A 203 1.38 -6.09 11.49
CA VAL A 203 0.07 -5.61 11.02
C VAL A 203 0.14 -4.28 10.26
N ASP A 204 1.25 -3.56 10.36
CA ASP A 204 1.46 -2.35 9.59
C ASP A 204 2.95 -2.05 9.48
N ILE A 205 3.34 -1.41 8.39
CA ILE A 205 4.70 -0.91 8.21
C ILE A 205 4.61 0.47 7.57
N ASP A 206 5.32 1.42 8.17
CA ASP A 206 5.45 2.78 7.61
C ASP A 206 6.92 3.19 7.60
N VAL A 207 7.29 4.08 6.68
CA VAL A 207 8.64 4.63 6.60
C VAL A 207 8.57 6.13 6.79
N ASP A 208 9.26 6.62 7.82
CA ASP A 208 9.24 8.05 8.11
C ASP A 208 10.14 8.86 7.15
N SER A 209 10.04 10.18 7.24
CA SER A 209 10.83 11.11 6.41
C SER A 209 12.34 11.02 6.58
N THR A 210 12.83 10.36 7.63
CA THR A 210 14.25 10.12 7.89
C THR A 210 14.72 8.77 7.38
N GLY A 211 13.80 7.93 6.89
CA GLY A 211 14.08 6.59 6.37
C GLY A 211 14.06 5.49 7.44
N VAL A 212 13.52 5.77 8.64
CA VAL A 212 13.29 4.71 9.63
C VAL A 212 12.03 3.94 9.24
N VAL A 213 12.15 2.62 9.20
CA VAL A 213 11.03 1.69 9.04
C VAL A 213 10.41 1.43 10.41
N TRP A 214 9.15 1.77 10.56
CA TRP A 214 8.34 1.54 11.75
C TRP A 214 7.46 0.32 11.51
N VAL A 215 7.64 -0.71 12.33
CA VAL A 215 6.96 -2.00 12.19
C VAL A 215 5.99 -2.15 13.35
N ALA A 216 4.69 -2.03 13.09
CA ALA A 216 3.67 -2.25 14.09
C ALA A 216 3.30 -3.74 14.17
N SER A 217 3.27 -4.29 15.38
CA SER A 217 3.01 -5.70 15.64
C SER A 217 2.06 -5.90 16.80
N ALA A 218 1.61 -7.14 17.01
CA ALA A 218 0.75 -7.51 18.14
C ALA A 218 1.37 -7.24 19.53
N ALA A 219 2.71 -7.10 19.63
CA ALA A 219 3.42 -6.89 20.89
C ALA A 219 4.01 -5.47 21.05
N GLY A 220 3.79 -4.58 20.08
CA GLY A 220 4.33 -3.22 20.09
C GLY A 220 4.96 -2.82 18.76
N VAL A 221 5.85 -1.84 18.81
CA VAL A 221 6.47 -1.26 17.60
C VAL A 221 7.99 -1.52 17.61
N SER A 222 8.51 -2.09 16.53
CA SER A 222 9.95 -2.15 16.23
C SER A 222 10.33 -1.03 15.27
N ALA A 223 11.55 -0.51 15.40
CA ALA A 223 12.07 0.51 14.49
C ALA A 223 13.40 0.02 13.90
N TYR A 224 13.50 0.05 12.56
CA TYR A 224 14.69 -0.34 11.83
C TYR A 224 15.24 0.83 11.01
N ASN A 225 16.54 1.07 11.09
CA ASN A 225 17.21 2.08 10.30
C ASN A 225 18.21 1.40 9.36
N PHE A 226 18.06 1.66 8.06
CA PHE A 226 18.90 1.13 6.98
C PHE A 226 20.40 1.42 7.10
N GLY A 227 20.84 2.26 8.04
CA GLY A 227 22.24 2.68 8.17
C GLY A 227 22.85 2.60 9.58
N TRP A 228 22.24 1.89 10.53
CA TRP A 228 22.82 1.84 11.89
C TRP A 228 24.04 0.91 11.95
N ALA A 229 25.25 1.50 11.90
CA ALA A 229 26.43 0.90 12.53
C ALA A 229 26.40 1.25 14.02
N PRO A 230 26.26 0.31 14.96
CA PRO A 230 26.38 0.63 16.37
C PRO A 230 27.70 1.34 16.62
N PRO A 231 27.77 2.32 17.55
CA PRO A 231 29.04 2.89 17.94
C PRO A 231 29.96 1.73 18.32
N MET A 232 31.08 1.58 17.60
CA MET A 232 32.10 0.63 18.02
C MET A 232 32.56 1.08 19.42
N GLY A 233 32.29 0.24 20.41
CA GLY A 233 32.83 0.38 21.76
C GLY A 233 34.33 0.10 21.80
#